data_AF-A0AAJ3UIP2-F1
#
_entry.id   AF-A0AAJ3UIP2-F1
#
_cell.length_a   1.000
_cell.length_b   1.000
_cell.length_c   1.000
_cell.angle_alpha   90.00
_cell.angle_beta   90.00
_cell.angle_gamma   90.00
#
_symmetry.space_group_name_H-M   'P 1'
#
loop_
_entity.id
_entity.type
_entity.pdbx_description
1 polymer ?
#
loop_
_entity_poly.entity_id
_entity_poly.type
_entity_poly.pdbx_seq_one_letter_code
_entity_poly.pdbx_strand_id
1 'polypeptide(L)'
;MTLIASFMWRGFYFAFGDTLITTGTRIHEDIPIPTQNLPNETEQIEGSEIRVAGLTRKIFTIGPHLVFGWSGPMANFEDGLRYLYAAPLDEPSSLQVLQAILNDSGLPKDRASAWFIYAFTRDGAIVGFSHNMRKIAQEKDGIISVSGSGAESFRERLEIGSAANIDAISLFNHALNTQARYLIEQHRQGRHLDKGFGGAFEFILSENGSFVSFDRVMIVYRDYWDVEEQNEVRKDVKNVSRVGNTFSKIDAVYYMTHVDYALIVGRWFPGSHKMFWAAPPFSEGQALAGTPRFGVDHVFEVMSHHSGRRSTVFNRVPEEYDFEVIGEDTRLTFPMTLPEDLETALREDIGAKAR
;
A
#
# COMPACT_ATOMS: atom_id res chain seq x y z
N MET A 1 -10.02 9.29 -9.09
CA MET A 1 -8.90 9.74 -8.22
C MET A 1 -8.28 8.49 -7.61
N THR A 2 -6.95 8.41 -7.51
CA THR A 2 -6.20 7.21 -7.06
C THR A 2 -4.68 7.42 -7.22
N LEU A 3 -3.90 6.49 -6.74
CA LEU A 3 -2.56 6.17 -7.18
C LEU A 3 -2.49 4.68 -7.59
N ILE A 4 -2.21 4.41 -8.87
CA ILE A 4 -1.80 3.09 -9.35
C ILE A 4 -0.45 3.16 -10.04
N ALA A 5 0.37 2.14 -9.88
CA ALA A 5 1.67 2.03 -10.51
C ALA A 5 1.98 0.58 -10.88
N SER A 6 2.68 0.41 -12.00
CA SER A 6 3.24 -0.87 -12.43
C SER A 6 4.74 -0.71 -12.70
N PHE A 7 5.48 -1.73 -12.30
CA PHE A 7 6.92 -1.79 -12.38
C PHE A 7 7.28 -3.10 -13.04
N MET A 8 7.85 -3.02 -14.23
CA MET A 8 8.53 -4.13 -14.86
C MET A 8 9.98 -3.70 -14.97
N TRP A 9 10.85 -4.12 -14.06
CA TRP A 9 12.20 -3.59 -13.96
C TRP A 9 13.21 -4.71 -13.79
N ARG A 10 14.12 -4.85 -14.76
CA ARG A 10 15.25 -5.80 -14.74
C ARG A 10 14.83 -7.24 -14.39
N GLY A 11 13.73 -7.70 -14.99
CA GLY A 11 13.21 -9.06 -14.80
C GLY A 11 12.37 -9.26 -13.53
N PHE A 12 12.14 -8.21 -12.74
CA PHE A 12 11.25 -8.23 -11.58
C PHE A 12 9.99 -7.43 -11.87
N TYR A 13 8.83 -8.00 -11.53
CA TYR A 13 7.57 -7.31 -11.63
C TYR A 13 6.98 -7.03 -10.25
N PHE A 14 6.49 -5.80 -10.08
CA PHE A 14 5.53 -5.50 -9.04
C PHE A 14 4.53 -4.42 -9.46
N ALA A 15 3.37 -4.42 -8.82
CA ALA A 15 2.37 -3.36 -8.90
C ALA A 15 2.12 -2.77 -7.52
N PHE A 16 1.67 -1.52 -7.51
CA PHE A 16 1.33 -0.76 -6.32
C PHE A 16 0.03 0.00 -6.53
N GLY A 17 -0.87 -0.03 -5.56
CA GLY A 17 -2.17 0.62 -5.64
C GLY A 17 -2.68 1.09 -4.29
N ASP A 18 -3.42 2.20 -4.28
CA ASP A 18 -4.15 2.67 -3.09
C ASP A 18 -5.59 2.16 -3.07
N THR A 19 -6.27 2.18 -1.93
CA THR A 19 -7.65 1.66 -1.83
C THR A 19 -8.75 2.70 -1.70
N LEU A 20 -8.43 3.99 -1.57
CA LEU A 20 -9.43 5.03 -1.31
C LEU A 20 -10.44 5.22 -2.45
N ILE A 21 -11.74 5.19 -2.14
CA ILE A 21 -12.79 5.66 -3.05
C ILE A 21 -13.28 7.02 -2.60
N THR A 22 -13.50 7.88 -3.58
CA THR A 22 -13.98 9.24 -3.37
C THR A 22 -15.15 9.56 -4.29
N THR A 23 -15.94 10.55 -3.90
CA THR A 23 -17.05 11.10 -4.66
C THR A 23 -17.08 12.62 -4.55
N GLY A 24 -17.70 13.29 -5.53
CA GLY A 24 -18.01 14.72 -5.44
C GLY A 24 -19.32 15.02 -4.70
N THR A 25 -20.14 14.01 -4.43
CA THR A 25 -21.43 14.18 -3.74
C THR A 25 -21.27 14.03 -2.24
N ARG A 26 -21.90 14.91 -1.45
CA ARG A 26 -21.94 14.74 0.00
C ARG A 26 -22.64 13.43 0.36
N ILE A 27 -21.92 12.53 1.02
CA ILE A 27 -22.49 11.32 1.63
C ILE A 27 -22.91 11.70 3.05
N HIS A 28 -24.06 11.19 3.51
CA HIS A 28 -24.61 11.51 4.83
C HIS A 28 -23.88 10.82 5.99
N GLU A 29 -23.04 9.82 5.70
CA GLU A 29 -22.30 9.00 6.67
C GLU A 29 -20.80 9.02 6.37
N ASP A 30 -19.99 9.32 7.39
CA ASP A 30 -18.55 9.21 7.31
C ASP A 30 -18.15 7.74 7.42
N ILE A 31 -17.61 7.21 6.33
CA ILE A 31 -17.08 5.85 6.30
C ILE A 31 -15.64 5.90 6.80
N PRO A 32 -15.32 5.29 7.95
CA PRO A 32 -13.97 5.29 8.47
C PRO A 32 -13.04 4.54 7.52
N ILE A 33 -11.81 5.03 7.41
CA ILE A 33 -10.73 4.40 6.64
C ILE A 33 -9.56 4.09 7.58
N PRO A 34 -8.60 3.23 7.20
CA PRO A 34 -7.52 2.84 8.08
C PRO A 34 -6.79 4.03 8.67
N THR A 35 -6.55 5.08 7.90
CA THR A 35 -5.82 6.25 8.38
C THR A 35 -6.66 7.23 9.21
N GLN A 36 -7.98 7.30 9.02
CA GLN A 36 -8.86 8.31 9.65
C GLN A 36 -10.22 7.76 10.06
N ASN A 37 -10.65 8.09 11.28
CA ASN A 37 -11.97 7.69 11.78
C ASN A 37 -13.10 8.51 11.17
N LEU A 38 -12.86 9.80 10.93
CA LEU A 38 -13.80 10.76 10.36
C LEU A 38 -13.08 11.47 9.20
N PRO A 39 -12.84 10.76 8.08
CA PRO A 39 -11.97 11.27 7.01
C PRO A 39 -12.50 12.56 6.38
N ASN A 40 -13.82 12.77 6.34
CA ASN A 40 -14.41 13.97 5.72
C ASN A 40 -14.46 15.18 6.65
N GLU A 41 -14.14 15.01 7.94
CA GLU A 41 -14.00 16.09 8.92
C GLU A 41 -12.55 16.61 9.04
N THR A 42 -11.62 16.06 8.25
CA THR A 42 -10.24 16.54 8.24
C THR A 42 -10.14 17.91 7.55
N GLU A 43 -9.26 18.78 8.06
CA GLU A 43 -8.99 20.11 7.48
C GLU A 43 -8.58 20.03 6.00
N GLN A 44 -7.98 18.92 5.57
CA GLN A 44 -7.58 18.70 4.17
C GLN A 44 -8.78 18.50 3.25
N ILE A 45 -9.83 17.82 3.71
CA ILE A 45 -11.05 17.57 2.93
C ILE A 45 -12.01 18.77 2.96
N GLU A 46 -11.90 19.62 3.97
CA GLU A 46 -12.67 20.85 4.05
C GLU A 46 -12.36 21.75 2.84
N GLY A 47 -13.36 21.98 1.98
CA GLY A 47 -13.23 22.81 0.77
C GLY A 47 -12.69 22.11 -0.50
N SER A 48 -12.35 20.82 -0.46
CA SER A 48 -11.75 20.12 -1.63
C SER A 48 -12.74 19.64 -2.70
N GLU A 49 -14.05 19.86 -2.52
CA GLU A 49 -15.15 19.27 -3.32
C GLU A 49 -15.15 17.72 -3.36
N ILE A 50 -14.21 17.07 -2.69
CA ILE A 50 -14.00 15.63 -2.66
C ILE A 50 -14.43 15.11 -1.30
N ARG A 51 -15.09 13.95 -1.31
CA ARG A 51 -15.47 13.22 -0.10
C ARG A 51 -15.02 11.78 -0.20
N VAL A 52 -14.48 11.26 0.89
CA VAL A 52 -14.18 9.84 1.06
C VAL A 52 -15.49 9.06 1.15
N ALA A 53 -15.59 8.04 0.32
CA ALA A 53 -16.78 7.20 0.13
C ALA A 53 -16.55 5.73 0.48
N GLY A 54 -15.31 5.34 0.83
CA GLY A 54 -14.99 4.00 1.28
C GLY A 54 -13.68 3.48 0.70
N LEU A 55 -13.58 2.16 0.61
CA LEU A 55 -12.37 1.45 0.19
C LEU A 55 -12.72 0.41 -0.87
N THR A 56 -11.86 0.27 -1.88
CA THR A 56 -11.87 -0.84 -2.84
C THR A 56 -10.46 -1.09 -3.33
N ARG A 57 -10.14 -2.32 -3.70
CA ARG A 57 -8.84 -2.65 -4.27
C ARG A 57 -8.72 -2.05 -5.66
N LYS A 58 -7.58 -1.42 -5.93
CA LYS A 58 -7.29 -0.82 -7.23
C LYS A 58 -6.27 -1.58 -8.02
N ILE A 59 -5.53 -2.47 -7.37
CA ILE A 59 -4.78 -3.52 -8.05
C ILE A 59 -5.21 -4.86 -7.47
N PHE A 60 -5.44 -5.85 -8.32
CA PHE A 60 -5.84 -7.18 -7.88
C PHE A 60 -5.54 -8.19 -8.99
N THR A 61 -5.51 -9.46 -8.62
CA THR A 61 -5.35 -10.54 -9.58
C THR A 61 -6.71 -11.01 -10.10
N ILE A 62 -6.74 -11.42 -11.37
CA ILE A 62 -7.87 -12.12 -12.00
C ILE A 62 -7.34 -13.50 -12.39
N GLY A 63 -7.64 -14.51 -11.56
CA GLY A 63 -6.86 -15.74 -11.55
C GLY A 63 -5.40 -15.52 -11.11
N PRO A 64 -4.57 -16.57 -11.04
CA PRO A 64 -3.19 -16.45 -10.57
C PRO A 64 -2.23 -15.84 -11.60
N HIS A 65 -2.65 -15.68 -12.86
CA HIS A 65 -1.76 -15.33 -13.97
C HIS A 65 -2.06 -13.99 -14.63
N LEU A 66 -3.01 -13.22 -14.11
CA LEU A 66 -3.29 -11.87 -14.58
C LEU A 66 -3.41 -10.92 -13.38
N VAL A 67 -2.78 -9.76 -13.50
CA VAL A 67 -2.95 -8.64 -12.57
C VAL A 67 -3.55 -7.45 -13.31
N PHE A 68 -4.55 -6.86 -12.70
CA PHE A 68 -5.28 -5.72 -13.20
C PHE A 68 -5.09 -4.54 -12.26
N GLY A 69 -4.90 -3.34 -12.82
CA GLY A 69 -4.89 -2.10 -12.06
C GLY A 69 -5.77 -1.04 -12.71
N TRP A 70 -6.51 -0.24 -11.93
CA TRP A 70 -7.42 0.77 -12.46
C TRP A 70 -7.46 2.10 -11.74
N SER A 71 -7.83 3.12 -12.51
CA SER A 71 -7.98 4.50 -12.10
C SER A 71 -9.08 5.16 -12.90
N GLY A 72 -9.97 5.89 -12.24
CA GLY A 72 -11.02 6.68 -12.90
C GLY A 72 -12.39 6.47 -12.28
N PRO A 73 -13.48 6.84 -12.98
CA PRO A 73 -14.84 6.54 -12.55
C PRO A 73 -15.08 5.03 -12.49
N MET A 74 -15.37 4.49 -11.30
CA MET A 74 -15.56 3.06 -11.08
C MET A 74 -16.63 2.43 -12.00
N ALA A 75 -17.73 3.16 -12.24
CA ALA A 75 -18.82 2.70 -13.11
C ALA A 75 -18.37 2.37 -14.55
N ASN A 76 -17.32 3.05 -15.06
CA ASN A 76 -16.82 2.80 -16.41
C ASN A 76 -16.16 1.41 -16.56
N PHE A 77 -15.81 0.76 -15.44
CA PHE A 77 -15.12 -0.52 -15.42
C PHE A 77 -16.04 -1.72 -15.19
N GLU A 78 -17.33 -1.51 -14.93
CA GLU A 78 -18.25 -2.60 -14.53
C GLU A 78 -18.32 -3.73 -15.56
N ASP A 79 -18.71 -3.40 -16.81
CA ASP A 79 -18.85 -4.40 -17.88
C ASP A 79 -17.52 -5.10 -18.16
N GLY A 80 -16.44 -4.32 -18.23
CA GLY A 80 -15.09 -4.81 -18.48
C GLY A 80 -14.59 -5.80 -17.43
N LEU A 81 -14.79 -5.48 -16.16
CA LEU A 81 -14.35 -6.34 -15.07
C LEU A 81 -15.22 -7.59 -14.93
N ARG A 82 -16.55 -7.47 -15.08
CA ARG A 82 -17.45 -8.63 -15.08
C ARG A 82 -17.09 -9.60 -16.21
N TYR A 83 -16.76 -9.09 -17.39
CA TYR A 83 -16.30 -9.92 -18.50
C TYR A 83 -14.98 -10.64 -18.16
N LEU A 84 -13.99 -9.91 -17.63
CA LEU A 84 -12.70 -10.51 -17.26
C LEU A 84 -12.84 -11.55 -16.14
N TYR A 85 -13.69 -11.32 -15.14
CA TYR A 85 -13.97 -12.30 -14.08
C TYR A 85 -14.63 -13.57 -14.61
N ALA A 86 -15.42 -13.48 -15.69
CA ALA A 86 -16.06 -14.63 -16.32
C ALA A 86 -15.17 -15.33 -17.36
N ALA A 87 -14.02 -14.74 -17.73
CA ALA A 87 -13.11 -15.30 -18.71
C ALA A 87 -12.26 -16.45 -18.12
N PRO A 88 -11.89 -17.47 -18.92
CA PRO A 88 -11.09 -18.60 -18.45
C PRO A 88 -9.61 -18.22 -18.31
N LEU A 89 -9.30 -17.44 -17.28
CA LEU A 89 -7.97 -16.86 -17.01
C LEU A 89 -7.23 -17.54 -15.85
N ASP A 90 -7.72 -18.70 -15.40
CA ASP A 90 -7.11 -19.48 -14.32
C ASP A 90 -5.76 -20.12 -14.73
N GLU A 91 -5.50 -20.24 -16.03
CA GLU A 91 -4.23 -20.72 -16.58
C GLU A 91 -3.61 -19.72 -17.57
N PRO A 92 -2.28 -19.76 -17.79
CA PRO A 92 -1.63 -18.91 -18.76
C PRO A 92 -2.20 -19.12 -20.18
N SER A 93 -2.51 -18.02 -20.84
CA SER A 93 -3.04 -18.03 -22.21
C SER A 93 -1.95 -17.66 -23.22
N SER A 94 -2.18 -17.98 -24.50
CA SER A 94 -1.30 -17.44 -25.55
C SER A 94 -1.54 -15.94 -25.71
N LEU A 95 -0.54 -15.20 -26.21
CA LEU A 95 -0.68 -13.76 -26.45
C LEU A 95 -1.89 -13.43 -27.35
N GLN A 96 -2.17 -14.27 -28.35
CA GLN A 96 -3.30 -14.10 -29.27
C GLN A 96 -4.64 -14.23 -28.56
N VAL A 97 -4.77 -15.23 -27.68
CA VAL A 97 -5.99 -15.43 -26.88
C VAL A 97 -6.18 -14.29 -25.88
N LEU A 98 -5.12 -13.86 -25.20
CA LEU A 98 -5.18 -12.70 -24.30
C LEU A 98 -5.63 -11.45 -25.04
N GLN A 99 -5.06 -11.16 -26.22
CA GLN A 99 -5.46 -10.01 -27.04
C GLN A 99 -6.94 -10.09 -27.45
N ALA A 100 -7.45 -11.26 -27.82
CA ALA A 100 -8.86 -11.44 -28.14
C ALA A 100 -9.75 -11.15 -26.93
N ILE A 101 -9.45 -11.75 -25.77
CA ILE A 101 -10.19 -11.51 -24.50
C ILE A 101 -10.20 -10.01 -24.17
N LEU A 102 -9.06 -9.32 -24.27
CA LEU A 102 -8.95 -7.90 -23.97
C LEU A 102 -9.71 -7.01 -24.96
N ASN A 103 -9.69 -7.36 -26.24
CA ASN A 103 -10.46 -6.63 -27.25
C ASN A 103 -11.96 -6.76 -27.04
N ASP A 104 -12.42 -7.92 -26.61
CA ASP A 104 -13.84 -8.22 -26.37
C ASP A 104 -14.33 -7.77 -24.99
N SER A 105 -13.41 -7.51 -24.06
CA SER A 105 -13.75 -7.13 -22.67
C SER A 105 -14.60 -5.87 -22.54
N GLY A 106 -14.48 -4.91 -23.47
CA GLY A 106 -15.16 -3.62 -23.32
C GLY A 106 -14.54 -2.71 -22.25
N LEU A 107 -13.29 -2.96 -21.83
CA LEU A 107 -12.56 -2.05 -20.94
C LEU A 107 -12.58 -0.59 -21.45
N PRO A 108 -12.74 0.40 -20.57
CA PRO A 108 -12.96 1.78 -20.98
C PRO A 108 -11.73 2.36 -21.68
N LYS A 109 -11.97 3.08 -22.78
CA LYS A 109 -10.93 3.77 -23.59
C LYS A 109 -11.05 5.29 -23.54
N ASP A 110 -11.91 5.82 -22.67
CA ASP A 110 -12.08 7.26 -22.48
C ASP A 110 -10.87 7.89 -21.77
N ARG A 111 -10.82 9.22 -21.72
CA ARG A 111 -9.68 9.97 -21.14
C ARG A 111 -9.65 9.98 -19.61
N ALA A 112 -10.79 9.78 -18.95
CA ALA A 112 -10.89 9.81 -17.49
C ALA A 112 -10.53 8.46 -16.85
N SER A 113 -10.53 7.39 -17.65
CA SER A 113 -10.13 6.04 -17.25
C SER A 113 -8.68 5.75 -17.61
N ALA A 114 -7.96 5.12 -16.69
CA ALA A 114 -6.63 4.56 -16.93
C ALA A 114 -6.54 3.18 -16.28
N TRP A 115 -5.83 2.27 -16.92
CA TRP A 115 -5.67 0.92 -16.42
C TRP A 115 -4.42 0.25 -16.99
N PHE A 116 -3.99 -0.80 -16.32
CA PHE A 116 -2.99 -1.72 -16.82
C PHE A 116 -3.41 -3.17 -16.59
N ILE A 117 -2.91 -4.04 -17.44
CA ILE A 117 -2.99 -5.49 -17.31
C ILE A 117 -1.60 -6.05 -17.55
N TYR A 118 -1.10 -6.86 -16.62
CA TYR A 118 0.03 -7.74 -16.89
C TYR A 118 -0.43 -9.19 -16.77
N ALA A 119 0.02 -10.03 -17.68
CA ALA A 119 -0.36 -11.43 -17.73
C ALA A 119 0.83 -12.32 -18.04
N PHE A 120 0.87 -13.51 -17.44
CA PHE A 120 1.79 -14.57 -17.85
C PHE A 120 1.25 -15.26 -19.11
N THR A 121 2.12 -15.42 -20.11
CA THR A 121 1.85 -16.22 -21.30
C THR A 121 2.34 -17.65 -21.13
N ARG A 122 1.81 -18.58 -21.95
CA ARG A 122 2.19 -20.01 -21.90
C ARG A 122 3.68 -20.30 -22.07
N ASP A 123 4.42 -19.41 -22.71
CA ASP A 123 5.88 -19.50 -22.86
C ASP A 123 6.66 -18.97 -21.64
N GLY A 124 5.95 -18.54 -20.58
CA GLY A 124 6.53 -18.02 -19.34
C GLY A 124 6.89 -16.54 -19.37
N ALA A 125 6.62 -15.83 -20.47
CA ALA A 125 6.84 -14.38 -20.53
C ALA A 125 5.74 -13.60 -19.79
N ILE A 126 6.06 -12.39 -19.35
CA ILE A 126 5.06 -11.43 -18.87
C ILE A 126 4.81 -10.41 -19.97
N VAL A 127 3.54 -10.27 -20.36
CA VAL A 127 3.10 -9.27 -21.35
C VAL A 127 2.25 -8.21 -20.67
N GLY A 128 2.42 -6.95 -21.09
CA GLY A 128 1.75 -5.80 -20.51
C GLY A 128 0.86 -5.07 -21.52
N PHE A 129 -0.36 -4.75 -21.10
CA PHE A 129 -1.31 -3.89 -21.80
C PHE A 129 -1.67 -2.72 -20.91
N SER A 130 -1.85 -1.53 -21.47
CA SER A 130 -2.23 -0.37 -20.67
C SER A 130 -2.95 0.69 -21.49
N HIS A 131 -3.72 1.51 -20.78
CA HIS A 131 -4.44 2.66 -21.31
C HIS A 131 -4.25 3.85 -20.38
N ASN A 132 -3.90 5.02 -20.93
CA ASN A 132 -3.66 6.27 -20.19
C ASN A 132 -2.70 6.14 -18.96
N MET A 133 -1.76 5.21 -19.00
CA MET A 133 -0.68 5.11 -18.01
C MET A 133 0.49 6.01 -18.43
N ARG A 134 0.97 6.87 -17.52
CA ARG A 134 2.14 7.72 -17.77
C ARG A 134 3.41 6.95 -17.46
N LYS A 135 4.31 6.83 -18.42
CA LYS A 135 5.66 6.28 -18.19
C LYS A 135 6.52 7.33 -17.50
N ILE A 136 7.08 6.99 -16.34
CA ILE A 136 7.98 7.88 -15.59
C ILE A 136 9.45 7.45 -15.65
N ALA A 137 9.71 6.20 -16.04
CA ALA A 137 11.03 5.71 -16.42
C ALA A 137 10.89 4.62 -17.50
N GLN A 138 11.80 4.59 -18.46
CA GLN A 138 11.87 3.54 -19.46
C GLN A 138 13.33 3.32 -19.89
N GLU A 139 13.79 2.08 -19.80
CA GLU A 139 15.10 1.59 -20.23
C GLU A 139 14.92 0.31 -21.05
N LYS A 140 16.02 -0.23 -21.59
CA LYS A 140 15.98 -1.45 -22.41
C LYS A 140 15.28 -2.61 -21.70
N ASP A 141 15.55 -2.77 -20.40
CA ASP A 141 15.08 -3.88 -19.59
C ASP A 141 14.12 -3.42 -18.49
N GLY A 142 13.46 -2.28 -18.64
CA GLY A 142 12.53 -1.81 -17.63
C GLY A 142 11.60 -0.66 -18.00
N ILE A 143 10.42 -0.64 -17.39
CA ILE A 143 9.41 0.40 -17.50
C ILE A 143 8.72 0.59 -16.15
N ILE A 144 8.56 1.86 -15.77
CA ILE A 144 7.76 2.27 -14.63
C ILE A 144 6.62 3.13 -15.16
N SER A 145 5.39 2.69 -14.91
CA SER A 145 4.18 3.39 -15.35
C SER A 145 3.30 3.72 -14.16
N VAL A 146 2.72 4.92 -14.16
CA VAL A 146 1.87 5.42 -13.07
C VAL A 146 0.62 6.09 -13.62
N SER A 147 -0.46 6.09 -12.85
CA SER A 147 -1.65 6.89 -13.14
C SER A 147 -2.41 7.26 -11.87
N GLY A 148 -3.39 8.14 -12.04
CA GLY A 148 -4.18 8.70 -10.96
C GLY A 148 -3.66 10.03 -10.42
N SER A 149 -4.44 10.64 -9.54
CA SER A 149 -4.17 11.92 -8.90
C SER A 149 -2.95 11.92 -7.97
N GLY A 150 -2.57 10.76 -7.41
CA GLY A 150 -1.37 10.61 -6.59
C GLY A 150 -0.07 10.42 -7.38
N ALA A 151 -0.13 10.26 -8.71
CA ALA A 151 1.00 9.85 -9.55
C ALA A 151 2.19 10.83 -9.51
N GLU A 152 1.92 12.14 -9.45
CA GLU A 152 2.99 13.15 -9.41
C GLU A 152 3.72 13.15 -8.07
N SER A 153 2.96 13.20 -6.97
CA SER A 153 3.50 13.09 -5.61
C SER A 153 4.30 11.78 -5.44
N PHE A 154 3.82 10.68 -6.02
CA PHE A 154 4.52 9.41 -5.95
C PHE A 154 5.83 9.43 -6.71
N ARG A 155 5.85 10.00 -7.93
CA ARG A 155 7.08 10.17 -8.71
C ARG A 155 8.13 10.99 -7.95
N GLU A 156 7.72 12.07 -7.31
CA GLU A 156 8.62 12.93 -6.53
C GLU A 156 9.23 12.19 -5.33
N ARG A 157 8.41 11.40 -4.61
CA ARG A 157 8.83 10.68 -3.39
C ARG A 157 9.57 9.38 -3.63
N LEU A 158 9.37 8.76 -4.79
CA LEU A 158 10.12 7.57 -5.17
C LEU A 158 11.63 7.89 -5.29
N GLU A 159 12.00 9.18 -5.42
CA GLU A 159 13.38 9.68 -5.36
C GLU A 159 14.34 8.99 -6.35
N ILE A 160 13.80 8.47 -7.46
CA ILE A 160 14.54 7.81 -8.54
C ILE A 160 15.22 8.84 -9.46
N GLY A 161 16.13 9.64 -8.90
CA GLY A 161 16.80 10.75 -9.61
C GLY A 161 17.47 10.34 -10.93
N SER A 162 18.00 9.12 -11.02
CA SER A 162 18.41 8.49 -12.28
C SER A 162 18.17 6.98 -12.24
N ALA A 163 17.23 6.47 -13.04
CA ALA A 163 16.84 5.06 -13.05
C ALA A 163 17.98 4.08 -13.44
N ALA A 164 19.05 4.57 -14.08
CA ALA A 164 20.11 3.75 -14.67
C ALA A 164 20.88 2.85 -13.68
N ASN A 165 20.89 3.18 -12.38
CA ASN A 165 21.68 2.44 -11.39
C ASN A 165 20.85 1.71 -10.32
N ILE A 166 19.51 1.87 -10.32
CA ILE A 166 18.68 1.23 -9.30
C ILE A 166 18.33 -0.20 -9.71
N ASP A 167 18.67 -1.17 -8.87
CA ASP A 167 18.18 -2.54 -9.03
C ASP A 167 16.69 -2.64 -8.62
N ALA A 168 16.05 -3.76 -8.98
CA ALA A 168 14.63 -3.92 -8.76
C ALA A 168 14.22 -4.06 -7.28
N ILE A 169 15.07 -4.67 -6.46
CA ILE A 169 14.82 -4.85 -5.02
C ILE A 169 14.91 -3.50 -4.33
N SER A 170 15.94 -2.72 -4.65
CA SER A 170 16.08 -1.35 -4.16
C SER A 170 14.85 -0.51 -4.55
N LEU A 171 14.42 -0.58 -5.82
CA LEU A 171 13.23 0.14 -6.29
C LEU A 171 11.95 -0.27 -5.52
N PHE A 172 11.77 -1.56 -5.25
CA PHE A 172 10.66 -2.05 -4.42
C PHE A 172 10.72 -1.51 -3.00
N ASN A 173 11.91 -1.49 -2.36
CA ASN A 173 12.10 -0.91 -1.04
C ASN A 173 11.82 0.61 -1.01
N HIS A 174 12.18 1.35 -2.07
CA HIS A 174 11.80 2.77 -2.19
C HIS A 174 10.29 2.95 -2.28
N ALA A 175 9.58 2.06 -2.97
CA ALA A 175 8.12 2.09 -3.03
C ALA A 175 7.49 1.78 -1.66
N LEU A 176 7.99 0.78 -0.93
CA LEU A 176 7.57 0.45 0.44
C LEU A 176 7.75 1.64 1.40
N ASN A 177 8.92 2.28 1.36
CA ASN A 177 9.21 3.46 2.16
C ASN A 177 8.26 4.62 1.81
N THR A 178 7.95 4.80 0.52
CA THR A 178 7.00 5.82 0.06
C THR A 178 5.59 5.54 0.57
N GLN A 179 5.14 4.28 0.54
CA GLN A 179 3.87 3.87 1.15
C GLN A 179 3.83 4.22 2.63
N ALA A 180 4.86 3.85 3.39
CA ALA A 180 4.89 4.09 4.83
C ALA A 180 4.77 5.59 5.16
N ARG A 181 5.47 6.43 4.38
CA ARG A 181 5.35 7.90 4.48
C ARG A 181 3.92 8.39 4.21
N TYR A 182 3.24 7.87 3.18
CA TYR A 182 1.86 8.26 2.90
C TYR A 182 0.90 7.86 4.02
N LEU A 183 1.01 6.64 4.53
CA LEU A 183 0.15 6.14 5.60
C LEU A 183 0.26 6.98 6.87
N ILE A 184 1.48 7.33 7.31
CA ILE A 184 1.64 8.13 8.54
C ILE A 184 1.23 9.58 8.37
N GLU A 185 1.51 10.18 7.21
CA GLU A 185 1.06 11.54 6.89
C GLU A 185 -0.47 11.62 6.86
N GLN A 186 -1.12 10.60 6.28
CA GLN A 186 -2.57 10.46 6.31
C GLN A 186 -3.10 10.22 7.71
N HIS A 187 -2.45 9.35 8.48
CA HIS A 187 -2.86 9.05 9.85
C HIS A 187 -2.87 10.28 10.74
N ARG A 188 -1.83 11.12 10.64
CA ARG A 188 -1.64 12.26 11.55
C ARG A 188 -2.46 13.47 11.14
N GLN A 189 -2.61 13.72 9.85
CA GLN A 189 -3.08 15.01 9.33
C GLN A 189 -4.10 14.89 8.18
N GLY A 190 -4.42 13.68 7.74
CA GLY A 190 -5.30 13.48 6.58
C GLY A 190 -4.69 13.93 5.26
N ARG A 191 -3.36 14.13 5.17
CA ARG A 191 -2.70 14.63 3.96
C ARG A 191 -3.05 13.79 2.73
N HIS A 192 -3.20 14.43 1.58
CA HIS A 192 -3.49 13.77 0.29
C HIS A 192 -4.89 13.17 0.15
N LEU A 193 -5.71 13.15 1.20
CA LEU A 193 -7.13 12.77 1.07
C LEU A 193 -7.87 13.75 0.15
N ASP A 194 -7.48 15.02 0.18
CA ASP A 194 -7.90 16.10 -0.74
C ASP A 194 -7.55 15.82 -2.21
N LYS A 195 -6.54 14.99 -2.46
CA LYS A 195 -6.16 14.53 -3.80
C LYS A 195 -6.86 13.23 -4.19
N GLY A 196 -7.67 12.66 -3.30
CA GLY A 196 -8.45 11.46 -3.52
C GLY A 196 -7.62 10.19 -3.74
N PHE A 197 -6.52 10.01 -3.02
CA PHE A 197 -5.80 8.74 -2.93
C PHE A 197 -5.39 8.40 -1.49
N GLY A 198 -5.16 7.12 -1.21
CA GLY A 198 -4.61 6.58 0.04
C GLY A 198 -5.54 5.58 0.73
N GLY A 199 -5.78 5.76 2.03
CA GLY A 199 -6.62 4.87 2.84
C GLY A 199 -5.86 3.63 3.29
N ALA A 200 -5.48 2.79 2.33
CA ALA A 200 -4.44 1.78 2.46
C ALA A 200 -3.74 1.59 1.12
N PHE A 201 -2.66 0.83 1.13
CA PHE A 201 -1.91 0.52 -0.07
C PHE A 201 -1.63 -0.97 -0.12
N GLU A 202 -1.52 -1.50 -1.32
CA GLU A 202 -1.25 -2.92 -1.56
C GLU A 202 -0.16 -3.07 -2.62
N PHE A 203 0.55 -4.20 -2.57
CA PHE A 203 1.52 -4.59 -3.60
C PHE A 203 1.18 -5.98 -4.13
N ILE A 204 1.43 -6.17 -5.42
CA ILE A 204 1.37 -7.49 -6.08
C ILE A 204 2.71 -7.72 -6.75
N LEU A 205 3.31 -8.89 -6.52
CA LEU A 205 4.62 -9.30 -7.04
C LEU A 205 4.45 -10.42 -8.07
N SER A 206 5.47 -10.62 -8.90
CA SER A 206 5.61 -11.87 -9.66
C SER A 206 6.44 -12.89 -8.91
N GLU A 207 5.92 -14.11 -8.73
CA GLU A 207 6.64 -15.22 -8.12
C GLU A 207 6.31 -16.53 -8.84
N ASN A 208 7.34 -17.30 -9.23
CA ASN A 208 7.21 -18.66 -9.78
C ASN A 208 6.16 -18.82 -10.90
N GLY A 209 6.05 -17.83 -11.81
CA GLY A 209 5.08 -17.87 -12.92
C GLY A 209 3.65 -17.47 -12.57
N SER A 210 3.45 -16.87 -11.39
CA SER A 210 2.17 -16.37 -10.90
C SER A 210 2.31 -14.96 -10.31
N PHE A 211 1.18 -14.28 -10.15
CA PHE A 211 1.10 -13.03 -9.39
C PHE A 211 0.61 -13.31 -7.98
N VAL A 212 1.36 -12.82 -7.00
CA VAL A 212 1.08 -13.02 -5.57
C VAL A 212 0.96 -11.67 -4.89
N SER A 213 0.04 -11.55 -3.95
CA SER A 213 -0.04 -10.33 -3.14
C SER A 213 1.14 -10.30 -2.17
N PHE A 214 1.77 -9.14 -1.97
CA PHE A 214 2.76 -8.97 -0.90
C PHE A 214 2.01 -8.88 0.42
N ASP A 215 2.09 -9.96 1.19
CA ASP A 215 1.09 -10.25 2.22
C ASP A 215 1.66 -10.29 3.64
N ARG A 216 0.77 -10.27 4.63
CA ARG A 216 1.12 -10.37 6.07
C ARG A 216 2.20 -9.36 6.50
N VAL A 217 1.98 -8.11 6.09
CA VAL A 217 2.89 -6.99 6.30
C VAL A 217 2.47 -6.20 7.53
N MET A 218 3.41 -5.95 8.44
CA MET A 218 3.24 -5.06 9.58
C MET A 218 4.11 -3.81 9.42
N ILE A 219 3.50 -2.63 9.60
CA ILE A 219 4.18 -1.35 9.61
C ILE A 219 3.96 -0.70 10.97
N VAL A 220 5.05 -0.54 11.73
CA VAL A 220 5.05 -0.01 13.10
C VAL A 220 5.55 1.42 13.06
N TYR A 221 4.71 2.38 13.41
CA TYR A 221 5.12 3.79 13.51
C TYR A 221 5.50 4.10 14.95
N ARG A 222 6.78 4.40 15.16
CA ARG A 222 7.32 4.76 16.46
C ARG A 222 7.82 6.19 16.46
N ASP A 223 7.29 6.99 17.38
CA ASP A 223 7.86 8.30 17.66
C ASP A 223 9.04 8.18 18.61
N TYR A 224 10.07 9.00 18.38
CA TYR A 224 11.23 9.09 19.26
C TYR A 224 11.61 10.53 19.61
N TRP A 225 12.24 10.67 20.77
CA TRP A 225 12.89 11.88 21.27
C TRP A 225 14.33 11.53 21.63
N ASP A 226 15.22 12.48 21.39
CA ASP A 226 16.59 12.36 21.88
C ASP A 226 16.63 12.62 23.40
N VAL A 227 17.60 12.03 24.10
CA VAL A 227 17.69 12.15 25.56
C VAL A 227 17.78 13.61 26.05
N GLU A 228 18.38 14.47 25.23
CA GLU A 228 18.50 15.91 25.48
C GLU A 228 17.12 16.61 25.45
N GLU A 229 16.14 16.02 24.76
CA GLU A 229 14.78 16.50 24.60
C GLU A 229 13.82 15.89 25.64
N GLN A 230 14.34 15.32 26.73
CA GLN A 230 13.53 14.70 27.79
C GLN A 230 12.42 15.62 28.35
N ASN A 231 12.62 16.94 28.31
CA ASN A 231 11.65 17.92 28.77
C ASN A 231 10.46 18.08 27.80
N GLU A 232 10.63 17.67 26.55
CA GLU A 232 9.61 17.67 25.49
C GLU A 232 8.79 16.37 25.47
N VAL A 233 9.29 15.31 26.14
CA VAL A 233 8.52 14.11 26.42
C VAL A 233 7.37 14.50 27.34
N ARG A 234 6.16 14.51 26.80
CA ARG A 234 5.00 14.93 27.57
C ARG A 234 4.75 13.93 28.71
N LYS A 235 4.62 14.46 29.93
CA LYS A 235 4.50 13.68 31.19
C LYS A 235 3.29 12.74 31.24
N ASP A 236 2.28 12.99 30.41
CA ASP A 236 1.04 12.23 30.31
C ASP A 236 1.08 11.11 29.26
N VAL A 237 2.17 10.98 28.50
CA VAL A 237 2.28 9.94 27.48
C VAL A 237 2.56 8.60 28.16
N LYS A 238 1.48 7.83 28.34
CA LYS A 238 1.58 6.42 28.72
C LYS A 238 2.38 5.65 27.67
N ASN A 239 3.13 4.65 28.10
CA ASN A 239 3.91 3.75 27.23
C ASN A 239 5.10 4.39 26.50
N VAL A 240 5.66 5.48 27.03
CA VAL A 240 7.02 5.91 26.62
C VAL A 240 8.04 5.07 27.37
N SER A 241 9.01 4.53 26.63
CA SER A 241 10.16 3.83 27.19
C SER A 241 11.45 4.57 26.85
N ARG A 242 12.47 4.44 27.70
CA ARG A 242 13.83 4.92 27.42
C ARG A 242 14.75 3.74 27.25
N VAL A 243 15.51 3.75 26.15
CA VAL A 243 16.63 2.83 25.91
C VAL A 243 17.81 3.65 25.39
N GLY A 244 18.97 3.50 26.04
CA GLY A 244 20.15 4.31 25.76
C GLY A 244 19.86 5.82 25.77
N ASN A 245 20.05 6.44 24.59
CA ASN A 245 19.86 7.87 24.37
C ASN A 245 18.53 8.22 23.71
N THR A 246 17.58 7.28 23.70
CA THR A 246 16.32 7.41 22.97
C THR A 246 15.13 7.20 23.90
N PHE A 247 14.22 8.16 23.95
CA PHE A 247 12.86 7.93 24.43
C PHE A 247 11.97 7.59 23.25
N SER A 248 11.02 6.66 23.40
CA SER A 248 10.15 6.29 22.29
C SER A 248 8.79 5.75 22.71
N LYS A 249 7.82 5.83 21.79
CA LYS A 249 6.48 5.23 21.91
C LYS A 249 5.99 4.77 20.54
N ILE A 250 5.16 3.73 20.50
CA ILE A 250 4.44 3.36 19.29
C ILE A 250 3.20 4.25 19.16
N ASP A 251 3.09 4.93 18.03
CA ASP A 251 2.00 5.83 17.67
C ASP A 251 0.85 5.04 17.03
N ALA A 252 1.18 4.18 16.07
CA ALA A 252 0.23 3.32 15.37
C ALA A 252 0.93 2.09 14.79
N VAL A 253 0.17 1.01 14.60
CA VAL A 253 0.59 -0.16 13.83
C VAL A 253 -0.44 -0.45 12.77
N TYR A 254 0.02 -0.70 11.54
CA TYR A 254 -0.81 -1.16 10.44
C TYR A 254 -0.43 -2.59 10.10
N TYR A 255 -1.42 -3.46 10.01
CA TYR A 255 -1.26 -4.82 9.55
C TYR A 255 -2.06 -4.98 8.26
N MET A 256 -1.44 -5.53 7.23
CA MET A 256 -2.04 -5.72 5.92
C MET A 256 -1.93 -7.19 5.56
N THR A 257 -3.07 -7.84 5.34
CA THR A 257 -3.13 -9.22 4.89
C THR A 257 -4.23 -9.41 3.86
N HIS A 258 -4.21 -10.49 3.09
CA HIS A 258 -5.24 -10.86 2.15
C HIS A 258 -6.02 -12.06 2.68
N VAL A 259 -7.35 -11.91 2.71
CA VAL A 259 -8.25 -13.02 3.04
C VAL A 259 -9.16 -13.20 1.85
N ASP A 260 -9.07 -14.38 1.25
CA ASP A 260 -9.75 -14.71 0.00
C ASP A 260 -9.36 -13.71 -1.12
N TYR A 261 -10.33 -12.92 -1.59
CA TYR A 261 -10.14 -11.95 -2.67
C TYR A 261 -9.91 -10.52 -2.16
N ALA A 262 -10.00 -10.28 -0.85
CA ALA A 262 -9.98 -8.94 -0.27
C ALA A 262 -8.70 -8.64 0.50
N LEU A 263 -8.37 -7.36 0.54
CA LEU A 263 -7.36 -6.79 1.42
C LEU A 263 -7.99 -6.49 2.77
N ILE A 264 -7.38 -7.02 3.81
CA ILE A 264 -7.67 -6.73 5.21
C ILE A 264 -6.61 -5.77 5.72
N VAL A 265 -7.07 -4.69 6.34
CA VAL A 265 -6.18 -3.72 6.98
C VAL A 265 -6.55 -3.62 8.44
N GLY A 266 -5.68 -4.12 9.31
CA GLY A 266 -5.74 -3.85 10.74
C GLY A 266 -5.03 -2.55 11.06
N ARG A 267 -5.65 -1.70 11.86
CA ARG A 267 -5.01 -0.57 12.51
C ARG A 267 -5.10 -0.75 14.01
N TRP A 268 -3.95 -0.75 14.66
CA TRP A 268 -3.84 -0.60 16.09
C TRP A 268 -3.34 0.81 16.45
N PHE A 269 -3.88 1.37 17.52
CA PHE A 269 -3.40 2.60 18.15
C PHE A 269 -3.63 2.52 19.66
N PRO A 270 -2.91 3.31 20.48
CA PRO A 270 -3.05 3.22 21.94
C PRO A 270 -4.51 3.31 22.40
N GLY A 271 -5.03 2.21 22.95
CA GLY A 271 -6.39 2.10 23.49
C GLY A 271 -7.46 1.58 22.54
N SER A 272 -7.14 1.24 21.28
CA SER A 272 -8.14 0.69 20.34
C SER A 272 -7.48 -0.04 19.17
N HIS A 273 -8.23 -0.95 18.55
CA HIS A 273 -7.92 -1.51 17.24
C HIS A 273 -9.13 -1.37 16.31
N LYS A 274 -8.90 -1.41 15.00
CA LYS A 274 -9.94 -1.42 13.97
C LYS A 274 -9.50 -2.28 12.80
N MET A 275 -10.44 -2.97 12.19
CA MET A 275 -10.23 -3.78 10.99
C MET A 275 -11.03 -3.18 9.84
N PHE A 276 -10.42 -3.15 8.66
CA PHE A 276 -11.01 -2.62 7.44
C PHE A 276 -10.93 -3.67 6.34
N TRP A 277 -11.94 -3.67 5.48
CA TRP A 277 -12.08 -4.61 4.37
C TRP A 277 -12.13 -3.83 3.06
N ALA A 278 -11.28 -4.22 2.09
CA ALA A 278 -11.31 -3.68 0.75
C ALA A 278 -11.37 -4.83 -0.26
N ALA A 279 -12.49 -4.94 -0.98
CA ALA A 279 -12.66 -5.90 -2.06
C ALA A 279 -12.32 -5.27 -3.42
N PRO A 280 -11.93 -6.05 -4.44
CA PRO A 280 -11.99 -5.64 -5.84
C PRO A 280 -13.42 -5.22 -6.21
N PRO A 281 -13.58 -4.24 -7.10
CA PRO A 281 -14.90 -3.80 -7.52
C PRO A 281 -15.60 -4.87 -8.35
N PHE A 282 -16.90 -5.03 -8.17
CA PHE A 282 -17.77 -5.94 -8.95
C PHE A 282 -17.44 -7.44 -8.87
N SER A 283 -16.55 -7.86 -7.96
CA SER A 283 -16.30 -9.27 -7.69
C SER A 283 -17.42 -9.85 -6.81
N GLU A 284 -17.95 -11.02 -7.17
CA GLU A 284 -18.90 -11.76 -6.33
C GLU A 284 -18.20 -12.59 -5.24
N GLY A 285 -16.86 -12.58 -5.23
CA GLY A 285 -16.03 -13.23 -4.23
C GLY A 285 -15.97 -14.74 -4.38
N GLN A 286 -14.76 -15.29 -4.44
CA GLN A 286 -14.54 -16.72 -4.22
C GLN A 286 -13.58 -16.87 -3.04
N ALA A 287 -13.99 -17.64 -2.04
CA ALA A 287 -13.12 -17.98 -0.92
C ALA A 287 -12.06 -18.98 -1.39
N LEU A 288 -10.79 -18.64 -1.26
CA LEU A 288 -9.69 -19.56 -1.55
C LEU A 288 -9.37 -20.29 -0.24
N ALA A 289 -9.78 -21.55 -0.15
CA ALA A 289 -9.42 -22.40 0.98
C ALA A 289 -7.91 -22.71 0.94
N GLY A 290 -7.20 -22.55 2.08
CA GLY A 290 -5.99 -23.36 2.30
C GLY A 290 -4.76 -22.77 2.98
N THR A 291 -4.77 -21.56 3.56
CA THR A 291 -3.57 -21.02 4.24
C THR A 291 -3.97 -20.41 5.59
N PRO A 292 -3.11 -20.46 6.65
CA PRO A 292 -3.35 -19.66 7.84
C PRO A 292 -3.54 -18.19 7.42
N ARG A 293 -4.73 -17.64 7.71
CA ARG A 293 -5.16 -16.29 7.27
C ARG A 293 -4.36 -15.15 7.91
N PHE A 294 -3.66 -15.46 9.00
CA PHE A 294 -3.03 -14.51 9.90
C PHE A 294 -1.63 -14.99 10.30
N GLY A 295 -0.76 -14.05 10.63
CA GLY A 295 0.68 -14.21 10.80
C GLY A 295 1.41 -12.99 10.24
N VAL A 296 2.73 -12.91 10.46
CA VAL A 296 3.54 -11.76 10.06
C VAL A 296 4.76 -12.25 9.30
N ASP A 297 4.88 -11.88 8.03
CA ASP A 297 6.04 -12.25 7.18
C ASP A 297 7.03 -11.10 7.04
N HIS A 298 6.53 -9.87 7.11
CA HIS A 298 7.31 -8.67 6.84
C HIS A 298 6.99 -7.61 7.89
N VAL A 299 8.04 -7.04 8.49
CA VAL A 299 7.90 -5.98 9.48
C VAL A 299 8.78 -4.80 9.12
N PHE A 300 8.16 -3.62 9.04
CA PHE A 300 8.81 -2.34 8.81
C PHE A 300 8.55 -1.42 10.00
N GLU A 301 9.60 -1.03 10.70
CA GLU A 301 9.51 -0.08 11.80
C GLU A 301 9.97 1.31 11.35
N VAL A 302 9.03 2.24 11.35
CA VAL A 302 9.21 3.63 10.92
C VAL A 302 9.45 4.48 12.16
N MET A 303 10.72 4.81 12.38
CA MET A 303 11.17 5.67 13.47
C MET A 303 11.07 7.13 13.05
N SER A 304 10.15 7.87 13.64
CA SER A 304 9.95 9.29 13.35
C SER A 304 10.32 10.13 14.55
N HIS A 305 11.13 11.16 14.33
CA HIS A 305 11.39 12.15 15.36
C HIS A 305 10.07 12.83 15.72
N HIS A 306 9.80 13.06 17.00
CA HIS A 306 8.52 13.60 17.46
C HIS A 306 8.15 14.94 16.81
N SER A 307 9.14 15.77 16.48
CA SER A 307 8.95 17.06 15.78
C SER A 307 8.71 16.93 14.27
N GLY A 308 8.79 15.71 13.72
CA GLY A 308 8.65 15.43 12.29
C GLY A 308 9.90 15.76 11.45
N ARG A 309 10.98 16.27 12.07
CA ARG A 309 12.20 16.69 11.35
C ARG A 309 12.97 15.55 10.66
N ARG A 310 12.74 14.31 11.10
CA ARG A 310 13.47 13.12 10.61
C ARG A 310 12.57 11.89 10.69
N SER A 311 12.68 11.02 9.71
CA SER A 311 12.06 9.70 9.73
C SER A 311 12.97 8.70 9.02
N THR A 312 13.09 7.50 9.59
CA THR A 312 13.91 6.40 9.05
C THR A 312 13.11 5.10 9.15
N VAL A 313 13.24 4.23 8.16
CA VAL A 313 12.55 2.94 8.09
C VAL A 313 13.57 1.83 8.31
N PHE A 314 13.25 0.90 9.20
CA PHE A 314 14.07 -0.26 9.53
C PHE A 314 13.30 -1.54 9.24
N ASN A 315 13.95 -2.50 8.59
CA ASN A 315 13.41 -3.86 8.46
C ASN A 315 13.61 -4.60 9.79
N ARG A 316 12.59 -5.31 10.25
CA ARG A 316 12.61 -6.05 11.51
C ARG A 316 12.41 -7.55 11.28
N VAL A 317 12.82 -8.32 12.29
CA VAL A 317 12.66 -9.78 12.35
C VAL A 317 11.20 -10.08 12.69
N PRO A 318 10.43 -10.77 11.82
CA PRO A 318 9.00 -10.97 12.02
C PRO A 318 8.65 -11.73 13.30
N GLU A 319 9.51 -12.61 13.80
CA GLU A 319 9.28 -13.44 14.99
C GLU A 319 9.15 -12.63 16.30
N GLU A 320 9.58 -11.37 16.30
CA GLU A 320 9.36 -10.43 17.42
C GLU A 320 7.92 -9.88 17.45
N TYR A 321 7.16 -10.13 16.38
CA TYR A 321 5.84 -9.57 16.10
C TYR A 321 4.84 -10.69 15.86
N ASP A 322 3.62 -10.51 16.36
CA ASP A 322 2.57 -11.50 16.16
C ASP A 322 1.21 -10.82 15.99
N PHE A 323 0.39 -11.37 15.10
CA PHE A 323 -0.98 -10.94 14.88
C PHE A 323 -1.88 -12.17 14.75
N GLU A 324 -2.78 -12.31 15.71
CA GLU A 324 -3.74 -13.40 15.79
C GLU A 324 -5.17 -12.85 15.79
N VAL A 325 -6.07 -13.56 15.13
CA VAL A 325 -7.52 -13.33 15.25
C VAL A 325 -8.12 -14.50 16.01
N ILE A 326 -8.64 -14.23 17.21
CA ILE A 326 -9.18 -15.22 18.15
C ILE A 326 -10.67 -14.91 18.34
N GLY A 327 -11.53 -15.64 17.62
CA GLY A 327 -12.96 -15.34 17.62
C GLY A 327 -13.26 -13.99 16.99
N GLU A 328 -13.89 -13.09 17.74
CA GLU A 328 -14.16 -11.69 17.34
C GLU A 328 -13.04 -10.73 17.77
N ASP A 329 -12.08 -11.19 18.58
CA ASP A 329 -10.99 -10.37 19.10
C ASP A 329 -9.73 -10.47 18.22
N THR A 330 -9.03 -9.34 18.04
CA THR A 330 -7.68 -9.33 17.46
C THR A 330 -6.64 -9.15 18.56
N ARG A 331 -5.61 -9.99 18.55
CA ARG A 331 -4.45 -9.88 19.43
C ARG A 331 -3.24 -9.48 18.60
N LEU A 332 -2.52 -8.47 19.08
CA LEU A 332 -1.33 -7.95 18.44
C LEU A 332 -0.21 -7.90 19.49
N THR A 333 0.90 -8.57 19.23
CA THR A 333 2.09 -8.62 20.10
C THR A 333 3.27 -7.98 19.37
N PHE A 334 3.96 -7.06 20.04
CA PHE A 334 5.15 -6.38 19.50
C PHE A 334 5.96 -5.76 20.65
N PRO A 335 7.27 -5.50 20.45
CA PRO A 335 8.13 -4.89 21.45
C PRO A 335 7.70 -3.45 21.75
N MET A 336 6.98 -3.26 22.86
CA MET A 336 6.55 -1.93 23.32
C MET A 336 7.75 -1.03 23.66
N THR A 337 8.78 -1.62 24.27
CA THR A 337 10.07 -0.97 24.52
C THR A 337 10.91 -1.01 23.25
N LEU A 338 11.67 0.06 22.97
CA LEU A 338 12.61 0.08 21.85
C LEU A 338 13.67 -1.02 22.01
N PRO A 339 13.82 -1.94 21.05
CA PRO A 339 14.92 -2.92 21.07
C PRO A 339 16.30 -2.24 21.02
N GLU A 340 17.31 -2.79 21.72
CA GLU A 340 18.66 -2.18 21.79
C GLU A 340 19.37 -2.13 20.43
N ASP A 341 19.15 -3.13 19.59
CA ASP A 341 19.68 -3.20 18.23
C ASP A 341 19.05 -2.12 17.33
N LEU A 342 17.76 -1.84 17.50
CA LEU A 342 17.07 -0.77 16.79
C LEU A 342 17.51 0.62 17.28
N GLU A 343 17.77 0.78 18.58
CA GLU A 343 18.39 1.99 19.13
C GLU A 343 19.74 2.25 18.48
N THR A 344 20.60 1.23 18.42
CA THR A 344 21.93 1.31 17.82
C THR A 344 21.84 1.71 16.35
N ALA A 345 20.98 1.04 15.57
CA ALA A 345 20.77 1.32 14.15
C ALA A 345 20.27 2.76 13.91
N LEU A 346 19.37 3.26 14.76
CA LEU A 346 18.93 4.65 14.71
C LEU A 346 20.10 5.62 14.96
N ARG A 347 20.94 5.36 15.95
CA ARG A 347 22.08 6.24 16.27
C ARG A 347 23.11 6.26 15.15
N GLU A 348 23.35 5.13 14.50
CA GLU A 348 24.22 5.02 13.31
C GLU A 348 23.66 5.83 12.13
N ASP A 349 22.37 5.68 11.79
CA ASP A 349 21.73 6.47 10.71
C ASP A 349 21.78 7.97 11.01
N ILE A 350 21.52 8.35 12.26
CA ILE A 350 21.60 9.74 12.71
C ILE A 350 23.02 10.30 12.53
N GLY A 351 24.03 9.53 12.92
CA GLY A 351 25.44 9.90 12.83
C GLY A 351 25.97 9.96 11.40
N ALA A 352 25.52 9.07 10.52
CA ALA A 352 25.89 9.05 9.11
C ALA A 352 25.37 10.28 8.36
N LYS A 353 24.16 10.76 8.69
CA LYS A 353 23.56 11.96 8.07
C LYS A 353 24.09 13.30 8.60
N ALA A 354 24.84 13.28 9.69
CA ALA A 354 25.46 14.48 10.27
C ALA A 354 26.88 14.74 9.74
N ARG A 355 27.45 13.78 8.99
CA ARG A 355 28.73 13.89 8.28
C ARG A 355 28.46 14.24 6.82
#